data_AF-A0A7W8MTS6-F1
#
_entry.id   AF-A0A7W8MTS6-F1
#
_cell.length_a   1.000
_cell.length_b   1.000
_cell.length_c   1.000
_cell.angle_alpha   90.00
_cell.angle_beta   90.00
_cell.angle_gamma   90.00
#
_symmetry.space_group_name_H-M   'P 1'
#
loop_
_entity.id
_entity.type
_entity.pdbx_description
1 polymer ?
#
loop_
_entity_poly.entity_id
_entity_poly.type
_entity_poly.pdbx_seq_one_letter_code
_entity_poly.pdbx_strand_id
1 'polypeptide(L)'
;MATQFSNEALKFLRGLKKNNDREWFGERKDVYEKQLKEPMLGLIGEVNEAMAEFSPEHVRPANKILMRIYRDIRFSKDKRPYKHHVSAWWARDGLQKTSGGGFYLQVSSTDVLIAAGVYMPEREQLLAIRRYLVDHHLEFRRIMAGKKLRSLMQETETLSLTRPPKGFAADDPAIDLIMCKQWGLSATLPVERATSPGLLKDVVERFRVAAPLIRLLNTPLVGKPKRSLF
;
A
#
# COMPACT_ATOMS: atom_id res chain seq x y z
N MET A 1 15.76 19.26 -0.24
CA MET A 1 16.61 18.08 0.06
C MET A 1 16.38 17.05 -1.04
N ALA A 2 17.35 16.18 -1.35
CA ALA A 2 17.17 15.16 -2.38
C ALA A 2 16.09 14.15 -1.95
N THR A 3 15.10 13.92 -2.81
CA THR A 3 14.00 12.94 -2.61
C THR A 3 14.28 11.58 -3.23
N GLN A 4 15.48 11.42 -3.78
CA GLN A 4 15.99 10.18 -4.35
C GLN A 4 16.84 9.45 -3.32
N PHE A 5 16.78 8.11 -3.31
CA PHE A 5 17.67 7.31 -2.48
C PHE A 5 19.08 7.31 -3.05
N SER A 6 20.08 7.16 -2.18
CA SER A 6 21.48 7.03 -2.57
C SER A 6 21.87 5.55 -2.75
N ASN A 7 23.03 5.31 -3.37
CA ASN A 7 23.59 3.95 -3.43
C ASN A 7 23.97 3.43 -2.03
N GLU A 8 24.30 4.33 -1.12
CA GLU A 8 24.55 4.10 0.30
C GLU A 8 23.29 3.56 0.99
N ALA A 9 22.10 4.06 0.65
CA ALA A 9 20.83 3.54 1.13
C ALA A 9 20.64 2.06 0.75
N LEU A 10 20.89 1.72 -0.52
CA LEU A 10 20.80 0.34 -1.00
C LEU A 10 21.88 -0.56 -0.37
N LYS A 11 23.09 -0.04 -0.17
CA LYS A 11 24.18 -0.72 0.54
C LYS A 11 23.80 -1.02 1.99
N PHE A 12 23.18 -0.07 2.68
CA PHE A 12 22.66 -0.27 4.04
C PHE A 12 21.61 -1.39 4.05
N LEU A 13 20.63 -1.38 3.15
CA LEU A 13 19.59 -2.42 3.11
C LEU A 13 20.16 -3.81 2.81
N ARG A 14 21.19 -3.92 1.95
CA ARG A 14 21.94 -5.17 1.75
C ARG A 14 22.65 -5.63 3.02
N GLY A 15 23.30 -4.69 3.73
CA GLY A 15 23.97 -4.96 5.00
C GLY A 15 23.01 -5.43 6.08
N LEU A 16 21.85 -4.77 6.21
CA LEU A 16 20.81 -5.09 7.19
C LEU A 16 20.19 -6.46 6.92
N LYS A 17 20.04 -6.86 5.65
CA LYS A 17 19.55 -8.20 5.30
C LYS A 17 20.49 -9.30 5.79
N LYS A 18 21.81 -9.05 5.80
CA LYS A 18 22.84 -9.99 6.26
C LYS A 18 23.04 -9.96 7.78
N ASN A 19 22.98 -8.78 8.38
CA ASN A 19 23.29 -8.54 9.80
C ASN A 19 22.06 -7.94 10.51
N ASN A 20 20.97 -8.72 10.57
CA ASN A 20 19.70 -8.25 11.11
C ASN A 20 19.64 -8.48 12.62
N ASP A 21 20.39 -7.67 13.37
CA ASP A 21 20.44 -7.66 14.82
C ASP A 21 20.55 -6.22 15.36
N ARG A 22 20.29 -6.06 16.65
CA ARG A 22 20.16 -4.73 17.29
C ARG A 22 21.47 -3.98 17.40
N GLU A 23 22.58 -4.70 17.59
CA GLU A 23 23.91 -4.12 17.75
C GLU A 23 24.38 -3.53 16.42
N TRP A 24 24.33 -4.33 15.35
CA TRP A 24 24.69 -3.90 14.00
C TRP A 24 23.89 -2.69 13.54
N PHE A 25 22.58 -2.68 13.81
CA PHE A 25 21.71 -1.56 13.48
C PHE A 25 22.01 -0.33 14.36
N GLY A 26 22.28 -0.53 15.65
CA GLY A 26 22.59 0.54 16.60
C GLY A 26 23.78 1.38 16.15
N GLU A 27 24.88 0.73 15.79
CA GLU A 27 26.10 1.39 15.26
C GLU A 27 25.87 2.17 13.96
N ARG A 28 24.83 1.82 13.19
CA ARG A 28 24.54 2.38 11.86
C ARG A 28 23.23 3.15 11.82
N LYS A 29 22.67 3.49 12.99
CA LYS A 29 21.38 4.17 13.08
C LYS A 29 21.40 5.51 12.36
N ASP A 30 22.50 6.26 12.44
CA ASP A 30 22.64 7.54 11.75
C ASP A 30 22.65 7.38 10.22
N VAL A 31 23.17 6.27 9.71
CA VAL A 31 23.11 5.93 8.28
C VAL A 31 21.66 5.66 7.87
N TYR A 32 20.91 4.91 8.69
CA TYR A 32 19.48 4.70 8.45
C TYR A 32 18.69 6.01 8.45
N GLU A 33 18.88 6.86 9.45
CA GLU A 33 18.16 8.13 9.55
C GLU A 33 18.44 9.02 8.33
N LYS A 34 19.72 9.21 7.97
CA LYS A 34 20.13 10.09 6.86
C LYS A 34 19.89 9.53 5.46
N GLN A 35 20.16 8.25 5.24
CA GLN A 35 20.17 7.67 3.89
C GLN A 35 18.86 6.99 3.51
N LEU A 36 18.01 6.65 4.48
CA LEU A 36 16.77 5.92 4.23
C LEU A 36 15.55 6.71 4.70
N LYS A 37 15.53 7.13 5.98
CA LYS A 37 14.35 7.77 6.56
C LYS A 37 14.12 9.17 6.00
N GLU A 38 15.15 10.02 5.99
CA GLU A 38 15.05 11.39 5.46
C GLU A 38 14.65 11.42 3.97
N PRO A 39 15.29 10.68 3.04
CA PRO A 39 14.86 10.63 1.65
C PRO A 39 13.43 10.10 1.47
N MET A 40 13.04 9.08 2.25
CA MET A 40 11.69 8.54 2.22
C MET A 40 10.66 9.57 2.69
N LEU A 41 10.96 10.36 3.73
CA LEU A 41 10.09 11.45 4.18
C LEU A 41 9.96 12.54 3.12
N GLY A 42 11.06 12.89 2.45
CA GLY A 42 11.05 13.83 1.32
C GLY A 42 10.19 13.34 0.15
N LEU A 43 10.39 12.08 -0.28
CA LEU A 43 9.61 11.44 -1.33
C LEU A 43 8.12 11.38 -0.98
N ILE A 44 7.78 11.06 0.27
CA ILE A 44 6.38 11.07 0.73
C ILE A 44 5.78 12.48 0.60
N GLY A 45 6.54 13.53 0.90
CA GLY A 45 6.13 14.92 0.72
C GLY A 45 5.77 15.23 -0.73
N GLU A 46 6.65 14.90 -1.68
CA GLU A 46 6.40 15.12 -3.11
C GLU A 46 5.23 14.28 -3.64
N VAL A 47 5.11 13.02 -3.19
CA VAL A 47 3.95 12.19 -3.55
C VAL A 47 2.66 12.79 -2.99
N ASN A 48 2.67 13.33 -1.77
CA ASN A 48 1.50 14.00 -1.19
C ASN A 48 1.07 15.22 -2.01
N GLU A 49 2.02 16.06 -2.43
CA GLU A 49 1.74 17.22 -3.27
C GLU A 49 1.04 16.81 -4.58
N ALA A 50 1.55 15.77 -5.25
CA ALA A 50 0.93 15.25 -6.47
C ALA A 50 -0.40 14.51 -6.21
N MET A 51 -0.53 13.84 -5.06
CA MET A 51 -1.72 13.06 -4.68
C MET A 51 -2.92 13.93 -4.33
N ALA A 52 -2.71 15.18 -3.92
CA ALA A 52 -3.77 16.14 -3.63
C ALA A 52 -4.76 16.32 -4.81
N GLU A 53 -4.30 16.12 -6.04
CA GLU A 53 -5.13 16.22 -7.25
C GLU A 53 -6.12 15.04 -7.41
N PHE A 54 -5.75 13.82 -7.02
CA PHE A 54 -6.50 12.61 -7.38
C PHE A 54 -6.98 11.75 -6.21
N SER A 55 -6.34 11.87 -5.04
CA SER A 55 -6.71 11.13 -3.81
C SER A 55 -6.43 11.97 -2.55
N PRO A 56 -6.98 13.20 -2.44
CA PRO A 56 -6.71 14.11 -1.33
C PRO A 56 -7.03 13.51 0.04
N GLU A 57 -7.99 12.58 0.12
CA GLU A 57 -8.37 11.88 1.35
C GLU A 57 -7.28 10.93 1.89
N HIS A 58 -6.21 10.69 1.13
CA HIS A 58 -5.05 9.89 1.57
C HIS A 58 -3.82 10.74 1.92
N VAL A 59 -3.89 12.07 1.70
CA VAL A 59 -2.80 13.01 2.01
C VAL A 59 -2.73 13.26 3.51
N ARG A 60 -1.59 12.94 4.12
CA ARG A 60 -1.36 13.01 5.57
C ARG A 60 0.09 13.41 5.86
N PRO A 61 0.42 13.87 7.08
CA PRO A 61 1.82 14.17 7.44
C PRO A 61 2.76 12.99 7.14
N ALA A 62 3.93 13.26 6.55
CA ALA A 62 4.83 12.22 6.05
C ALA A 62 5.25 11.19 7.13
N ASN A 63 5.42 11.65 8.37
CA ASN A 63 5.71 10.79 9.52
C ASN A 63 4.57 9.84 9.92
N LYS A 64 3.33 10.09 9.49
CA LYS A 64 2.18 9.21 9.70
C LYS A 64 2.04 8.17 8.59
N ILE A 65 2.55 8.47 7.39
CA ILE A 65 2.59 7.58 6.22
C ILE A 65 3.80 6.64 6.28
N LEU A 66 4.96 7.15 6.71
CA LEU A 66 6.16 6.35 6.90
C LEU A 66 5.92 5.20 7.88
N MET A 67 6.23 3.98 7.46
CA MET A 67 6.15 2.81 8.32
C MET A 67 7.44 2.61 9.10
N ARG A 68 7.30 2.10 10.33
CA ARG A 68 8.45 1.70 11.14
C ARG A 68 9.26 0.58 10.46
N ILE A 69 10.59 0.68 10.56
CA ILE A 69 11.51 -0.38 10.13
C ILE A 69 11.50 -1.59 11.09
N TYR A 70 11.11 -1.40 12.35
CA TYR A 70 11.03 -2.49 13.33
C TYR A 70 9.90 -3.49 13.03
N ARG A 71 10.19 -4.78 13.17
CA ARG A 71 9.22 -5.87 13.07
C ARG A 71 8.53 -6.09 14.42
N ASP A 72 7.27 -6.53 14.38
CA ASP A 72 6.67 -7.18 15.55
C ASP A 72 7.04 -8.66 15.51
N ILE A 73 7.90 -9.08 16.44
CA ILE A 73 8.45 -10.44 16.48
C ILE A 73 7.92 -11.27 17.65
N ARG A 74 6.96 -10.74 18.43
CA ARG A 74 6.43 -11.41 19.64
C ARG A 74 5.95 -12.82 19.33
N PHE A 75 5.18 -12.96 18.26
CA PHE A 75 4.60 -14.24 17.82
C PHE A 75 5.28 -14.84 16.57
N SER A 76 6.36 -14.23 16.06
CA SER A 76 7.05 -14.73 14.87
C SER A 76 8.07 -15.81 15.23
N LYS A 77 8.16 -16.88 14.42
CA LYS A 77 9.28 -17.84 14.49
C LYS A 77 10.61 -17.18 14.09
N ASP A 78 10.56 -16.25 13.15
CA ASP A 78 11.71 -15.45 12.72
C ASP A 78 11.89 -14.23 13.64
N LYS A 79 12.92 -14.29 14.48
CA LYS A 79 13.22 -13.27 15.50
C LYS A 79 14.05 -12.08 15.01
N ARG A 80 14.31 -11.95 13.71
CA ARG A 80 15.01 -10.77 13.16
C ARG A 80 14.27 -9.46 13.49
N PRO A 81 14.87 -8.49 14.18
CA PRO A 81 14.18 -7.31 14.70
C PRO A 81 13.74 -6.28 13.64
N TYR A 82 14.36 -6.27 12.45
CA TYR A 82 14.14 -5.23 11.44
C TYR A 82 13.58 -5.79 10.12
N LYS A 83 12.77 -4.97 9.45
CA LYS A 83 12.45 -5.14 8.03
C LYS A 83 13.71 -4.85 7.22
N HIS A 84 13.87 -5.54 6.10
CA HIS A 84 14.99 -5.34 5.17
C HIS A 84 14.65 -4.34 4.05
N HIS A 85 13.70 -3.44 4.33
CA HIS A 85 13.19 -2.42 3.42
C HIS A 85 12.64 -1.24 4.24
N VAL A 86 12.54 -0.07 3.61
CA VAL A 86 11.70 1.02 4.09
C VAL A 86 10.39 1.04 3.33
N SER A 87 9.31 1.44 4.00
CA SER A 87 7.99 1.48 3.38
C SER A 87 7.11 2.61 3.88
N ALA A 88 6.13 2.97 3.05
CA ALA A 88 5.13 4.00 3.28
C ALA A 88 3.75 3.43 2.98
N TRP A 89 2.78 3.85 3.78
CA TRP A 89 1.38 3.47 3.63
C TRP A 89 0.48 4.70 3.72
N TRP A 90 -0.09 5.08 2.58
CA TRP A 90 -1.12 6.11 2.47
C TRP A 90 -2.48 5.48 2.76
N ALA A 91 -2.83 5.40 4.04
CA ALA A 91 -4.18 5.05 4.48
C ALA A 91 -5.12 6.23 4.29
N ARG A 92 -6.40 5.94 4.01
CA ARG A 92 -7.44 6.97 3.95
C ARG A 92 -7.61 7.64 5.31
N ASP A 93 -7.74 8.96 5.32
CA ASP A 93 -8.11 9.71 6.51
C ASP A 93 -9.54 9.36 6.97
N GLY A 94 -9.76 9.41 8.28
CA GLY A 94 -11.00 8.96 8.92
C GLY A 94 -11.16 7.43 9.02
N LEU A 95 -10.25 6.63 8.46
CA LEU A 95 -10.16 5.18 8.70
C LEU A 95 -8.96 4.86 9.60
N GLN A 96 -9.03 3.76 10.36
CA GLN A 96 -7.90 3.32 11.17
C GLN A 96 -6.68 2.97 10.30
N LYS A 97 -5.48 2.90 10.87
CA LYS A 97 -4.19 2.80 10.13
C LYS A 97 -4.09 1.63 9.13
N THR A 98 -4.84 0.55 9.33
CA THR A 98 -4.86 -0.64 8.46
C THR A 98 -6.25 -0.90 7.86
N SER A 99 -7.14 0.07 7.97
CA SER A 99 -8.53 -0.03 7.53
C SER A 99 -8.71 0.47 6.10
N GLY A 100 -9.51 -0.27 5.33
CA GLY A 100 -9.87 0.10 3.97
C GLY A 100 -8.74 0.05 2.94
N GLY A 101 -8.97 0.75 1.83
CA GLY A 101 -8.08 0.80 0.69
C GLY A 101 -7.06 1.94 0.80
N GLY A 102 -5.82 1.68 0.41
CA GLY A 102 -4.75 2.66 0.40
C GLY A 102 -3.66 2.36 -0.61
N PHE A 103 -2.60 3.15 -0.55
CA PHE A 103 -1.44 3.05 -1.43
C PHE A 103 -0.18 2.72 -0.64
N TYR A 104 0.67 1.87 -1.22
CA TYR A 104 1.86 1.33 -0.59
C TYR A 104 3.09 1.56 -1.48
N LEU A 105 4.17 1.98 -0.86
CA LEU A 105 5.50 2.02 -1.45
C LEU A 105 6.47 1.27 -0.54
N GLN A 106 7.33 0.47 -1.13
CA GLN A 106 8.44 -0.18 -0.47
C GLN A 106 9.69 -0.08 -1.32
N VAL A 107 10.81 0.23 -0.67
CA VAL A 107 12.14 0.23 -1.27
C VAL A 107 13.00 -0.77 -0.52
N SER A 108 13.42 -1.83 -1.21
CA SER A 108 14.29 -2.88 -0.69
C SER A 108 15.69 -2.77 -1.31
N SER A 109 16.57 -3.73 -1.00
CA SER A 109 17.87 -3.83 -1.67
C SER A 109 17.82 -4.51 -3.04
N THR A 110 16.65 -5.01 -3.46
CA THR A 110 16.45 -5.81 -4.67
C THR A 110 15.37 -5.26 -5.60
N ASP A 111 14.47 -4.44 -5.09
CA ASP A 111 13.29 -4.00 -5.83
C ASP A 111 12.66 -2.75 -5.20
N VAL A 112 11.84 -2.08 -6.01
CA VAL A 112 10.85 -1.10 -5.55
C VAL A 112 9.46 -1.69 -5.80
N LEU A 113 8.69 -1.90 -4.73
CA LEU A 113 7.32 -2.38 -4.81
C LEU A 113 6.36 -1.21 -4.63
N ILE A 114 5.49 -1.02 -5.62
CA ILE A 114 4.40 -0.05 -5.60
C ILE A 114 3.10 -0.83 -5.63
N ALA A 115 2.23 -0.63 -4.65
CA ALA A 115 0.96 -1.34 -4.57
C ALA A 115 -0.20 -0.43 -4.17
N ALA A 116 -1.41 -0.86 -4.47
CA ALA A 116 -2.63 -0.18 -4.12
C ALA A 116 -3.73 -1.22 -3.91
N GLY A 117 -4.47 -1.12 -2.81
CA GLY A 117 -5.60 -2.01 -2.57
C GLY A 117 -6.09 -2.01 -1.14
N VAL A 118 -6.99 -2.95 -0.86
CA VAL A 118 -7.43 -3.33 0.48
C VAL A 118 -6.69 -4.60 0.86
N TYR A 119 -5.74 -4.50 1.80
CA TYR A 119 -4.90 -5.60 2.25
C TYR A 119 -5.29 -6.03 3.67
N MET A 120 -5.61 -7.32 3.85
CA MET A 120 -6.05 -7.90 5.13
C MET A 120 -7.10 -7.05 5.89
N PRO A 121 -8.24 -6.70 5.27
CA PRO A 121 -9.28 -5.91 5.92
C PRO A 121 -9.88 -6.61 7.14
N GLU A 122 -10.36 -5.83 8.10
CA GLU A 122 -11.13 -6.34 9.22
C GLU A 122 -12.44 -6.99 8.76
N ARG A 123 -13.04 -7.84 9.60
CA ARG A 123 -14.22 -8.63 9.25
C ARG A 123 -15.38 -7.76 8.76
N GLU A 124 -15.65 -6.65 9.45
CA GLU A 124 -16.73 -5.72 9.11
C GLU A 124 -16.48 -5.06 7.75
N GLN A 125 -15.22 -4.70 7.47
CA GLN A 125 -14.82 -4.06 6.22
C GLN A 125 -14.90 -5.03 5.05
N LEU A 126 -14.40 -6.24 5.25
CA LEU A 126 -14.48 -7.32 4.27
C LEU A 126 -15.94 -7.61 3.90
N LEU A 127 -16.83 -7.66 4.89
CA LEU A 127 -18.26 -7.84 4.65
C LEU A 127 -18.88 -6.64 3.91
N ALA A 128 -18.55 -5.42 4.31
CA ALA A 128 -19.07 -4.20 3.68
C ALA A 128 -18.65 -4.09 2.21
N ILE A 129 -17.39 -4.36 1.90
CA ILE A 129 -16.88 -4.38 0.52
C ILE A 129 -17.56 -5.47 -0.29
N ARG A 130 -17.69 -6.70 0.23
CA ARG A 130 -18.38 -7.79 -0.49
C ARG A 130 -19.81 -7.44 -0.85
N ARG A 131 -20.56 -6.89 0.10
CA ARG A 131 -21.95 -6.42 -0.14
C ARG A 131 -22.00 -5.35 -1.22
N TYR A 132 -21.07 -4.40 -1.16
CA TYR A 132 -20.98 -3.34 -2.16
C TYR A 132 -20.64 -3.87 -3.55
N LEU A 133 -19.76 -4.88 -3.65
CA LEU A 133 -19.38 -5.46 -4.93
C LEU A 133 -20.48 -6.29 -5.58
N VAL A 134 -21.48 -6.80 -4.85
CA VAL A 134 -22.68 -7.41 -5.45
C VAL A 134 -23.29 -6.46 -6.49
N ASP A 135 -23.55 -5.22 -6.08
CA ASP A 135 -24.22 -4.22 -6.92
C ASP A 135 -23.24 -3.47 -7.86
N HIS A 136 -21.95 -3.43 -7.52
CA HIS A 136 -20.95 -2.60 -8.22
C HIS A 136 -19.81 -3.39 -8.92
N HIS A 137 -19.96 -4.71 -9.10
CA HIS A 137 -18.92 -5.54 -9.75
C HIS A 137 -18.61 -5.10 -11.18
N LEU A 138 -19.58 -4.62 -11.96
CA LEU A 138 -19.32 -4.13 -13.32
C LEU A 138 -18.43 -2.90 -13.32
N GLU A 139 -18.60 -2.00 -12.36
CA GLU A 139 -17.72 -0.84 -12.19
C GLU A 139 -16.31 -1.27 -11.80
N PHE A 140 -16.18 -2.19 -10.85
CA PHE A 140 -14.90 -2.80 -10.48
C PHE A 140 -14.20 -3.38 -11.72
N ARG A 141 -14.88 -4.25 -12.47
CA ARG A 141 -14.33 -4.90 -13.67
C ARG A 141 -13.94 -3.88 -14.74
N ARG A 142 -14.74 -2.83 -14.94
CA ARG A 142 -14.41 -1.74 -15.88
C ARG A 142 -13.13 -1.01 -15.49
N ILE A 143 -12.95 -0.70 -14.20
CA ILE A 143 -11.71 -0.09 -13.69
C ILE A 143 -10.52 -1.02 -13.93
N MET A 144 -10.66 -2.30 -13.57
CA MET A 144 -9.61 -3.32 -13.73
C MET A 144 -9.25 -3.58 -15.20
N ALA A 145 -10.20 -3.44 -16.11
CA ALA A 145 -9.99 -3.56 -17.56
C ALA A 145 -9.27 -2.35 -18.19
N GLY A 146 -9.02 -1.28 -17.44
CA GLY A 146 -8.38 -0.06 -17.93
C GLY A 146 -7.00 -0.33 -18.52
N LYS A 147 -6.80 -0.01 -19.80
CA LYS A 147 -5.53 -0.28 -20.53
C LYS A 147 -4.30 0.26 -19.80
N LYS A 148 -4.36 1.52 -19.33
CA LYS A 148 -3.26 2.18 -18.62
C LYS A 148 -2.96 1.56 -17.26
N LEU A 149 -3.99 1.09 -16.54
CA LEU A 149 -3.83 0.41 -15.26
C LEU A 149 -3.10 -0.92 -15.47
N ARG A 150 -3.58 -1.73 -16.40
CA ARG A 150 -2.99 -3.04 -16.73
C ARG A 150 -1.59 -2.96 -17.33
N SER A 151 -1.24 -1.87 -18.00
CA SER A 151 0.13 -1.67 -18.49
C SER A 151 1.12 -1.31 -17.39
N LEU A 152 0.63 -0.81 -16.24
CA LEU A 152 1.49 -0.29 -15.16
C LEU A 152 1.51 -1.18 -13.92
N MET A 153 0.45 -1.94 -13.67
CA MET A 153 0.25 -2.75 -12.47
C MET A 153 -0.48 -4.06 -12.80
N GLN A 154 -0.25 -5.08 -11.98
CA GLN A 154 -0.85 -6.41 -12.07
C GLN A 154 -1.64 -6.71 -10.80
N GLU A 155 -2.62 -7.60 -10.88
CA GLU A 155 -3.35 -8.07 -9.70
C GLU A 155 -2.42 -8.80 -8.73
N THR A 156 -2.53 -8.47 -7.44
CA THR A 156 -1.82 -9.20 -6.39
C THR A 156 -2.43 -10.59 -6.22
N GLU A 157 -1.67 -11.52 -5.63
CA GLU A 157 -2.16 -12.86 -5.33
C GLU A 157 -3.53 -12.82 -4.64
N THR A 158 -4.51 -13.45 -5.29
CA THR A 158 -5.89 -13.49 -4.81
C THR A 158 -5.99 -14.52 -3.71
N LEU A 159 -6.15 -14.06 -2.47
CA LEU A 159 -6.47 -14.94 -1.35
C LEU A 159 -7.98 -15.20 -1.34
N SER A 160 -8.43 -16.34 -1.85
CA SER A 160 -9.85 -16.67 -1.94
C SER A 160 -10.34 -17.61 -0.85
N LEU A 161 -11.64 -17.55 -0.55
CA LEU A 161 -12.36 -18.60 0.15
C LEU A 161 -12.53 -19.82 -0.76
N THR A 162 -12.81 -20.98 -0.18
CA THR A 162 -13.12 -22.21 -0.93
C THR A 162 -14.63 -22.45 -1.07
N ARG A 163 -15.46 -21.70 -0.33
CA ARG A 163 -16.93 -21.73 -0.40
C ARG A 163 -17.50 -20.31 -0.29
N PRO A 164 -18.64 -20.02 -0.93
CA PRO A 164 -19.34 -18.76 -0.79
C PRO A 164 -19.52 -18.37 0.68
N PRO A 165 -19.17 -17.13 1.08
CA PRO A 165 -19.40 -16.67 2.43
C PRO A 165 -20.91 -16.63 2.75
N LYS A 166 -21.26 -16.86 4.02
CA LYS A 166 -22.66 -16.83 4.47
C LYS A 166 -23.34 -15.52 4.08
N GLY A 167 -24.53 -15.63 3.48
CA GLY A 167 -25.35 -14.48 3.07
C GLY A 167 -25.08 -13.98 1.65
N PHE A 168 -24.32 -14.73 0.83
CA PHE A 168 -24.11 -14.46 -0.59
C PHE A 168 -24.57 -15.67 -1.41
N ALA A 169 -25.22 -15.40 -2.55
CA ALA A 169 -25.67 -16.44 -3.47
C ALA A 169 -24.45 -17.04 -4.21
N ALA A 170 -24.46 -18.36 -4.43
CA ALA A 170 -23.34 -19.04 -5.06
C ALA A 170 -23.24 -18.77 -6.58
N ASP A 171 -24.36 -18.37 -7.18
CA ASP A 171 -24.55 -18.04 -8.60
C ASP A 171 -24.53 -16.51 -8.86
N ASP A 172 -24.14 -15.71 -7.87
CA ASP A 172 -24.00 -14.27 -8.02
C ASP A 172 -22.95 -13.92 -9.10
N PRO A 173 -23.22 -13.00 -10.05
CA PRO A 173 -22.24 -12.60 -11.08
C PRO A 173 -20.93 -12.00 -10.53
N ALA A 174 -20.92 -11.56 -9.28
CA ALA A 174 -19.76 -11.05 -8.57
C ALA A 174 -19.09 -12.10 -7.67
N ILE A 175 -19.48 -13.38 -7.73
CA ILE A 175 -19.04 -14.39 -6.76
C ILE A 175 -17.52 -14.55 -6.69
N ASP A 176 -16.81 -14.44 -7.80
CA ASP A 176 -15.34 -14.43 -7.85
C ASP A 176 -14.76 -13.29 -6.99
N LEU A 177 -15.34 -12.09 -7.06
CA LEU A 177 -14.92 -10.93 -6.27
C LEU A 177 -15.33 -11.08 -4.80
N ILE A 178 -16.50 -11.67 -4.53
CA ILE A 178 -17.01 -11.91 -3.17
C ILE A 178 -16.13 -12.92 -2.43
N MET A 179 -15.60 -13.90 -3.15
CA MET A 179 -14.75 -14.95 -2.59
C MET A 179 -13.38 -14.45 -2.14
N CYS A 180 -12.90 -13.33 -2.70
CA CYS A 180 -11.66 -12.68 -2.31
C CYS A 180 -11.67 -12.28 -0.82
N LYS A 181 -10.51 -12.40 -0.17
CA LYS A 181 -10.23 -11.90 1.19
C LYS A 181 -9.53 -10.54 1.17
N GLN A 182 -9.06 -10.11 0.00
CA GLN A 182 -8.37 -8.85 -0.25
C GLN A 182 -8.44 -8.53 -1.74
N TRP A 183 -8.28 -7.26 -2.10
CA TRP A 183 -8.26 -6.80 -3.48
C TRP A 183 -7.09 -5.83 -3.65
N GLY A 184 -6.19 -6.10 -4.60
CA GLY A 184 -4.98 -5.30 -4.73
C GLY A 184 -4.31 -5.41 -6.09
N LEU A 185 -3.54 -4.38 -6.38
CA LEU A 185 -2.67 -4.25 -7.55
C LEU A 185 -1.25 -3.98 -7.07
N SER A 186 -0.27 -4.48 -7.79
CA SER A 186 1.14 -4.19 -7.54
C SER A 186 1.95 -4.06 -8.82
N ALA A 187 3.09 -3.37 -8.70
CA ALA A 187 4.16 -3.35 -9.67
C ALA A 187 5.49 -3.44 -8.93
N THR A 188 6.34 -4.35 -9.39
CA THR A 188 7.71 -4.50 -8.89
C THR A 188 8.65 -3.91 -9.93
N LEU A 189 9.41 -2.89 -9.55
CA LEU A 189 10.40 -2.25 -10.40
C LEU A 189 11.81 -2.72 -10.00
N PRO A 190 12.77 -2.69 -10.94
CA PRO A 190 14.18 -2.91 -10.63
C PRO A 190 14.69 -1.93 -9.58
N VAL A 191 15.64 -2.37 -8.74
CA VAL A 191 16.16 -1.56 -7.62
C VAL A 191 16.81 -0.26 -8.06
N GLU A 192 17.33 -0.19 -9.29
CA GLU A 192 17.95 0.99 -9.89
C GLU A 192 16.95 2.15 -10.02
N ARG A 193 15.64 1.86 -10.03
CA ARG A 193 14.62 2.91 -9.97
C ARG A 193 14.63 3.65 -8.64
N ALA A 194 15.07 3.04 -7.54
CA ALA A 194 15.11 3.68 -6.23
C ALA A 194 16.04 4.90 -6.20
N THR A 195 17.13 4.87 -6.96
CA THR A 195 18.14 5.94 -7.03
C THR A 195 17.98 6.84 -8.27
N SER A 196 16.92 6.60 -9.06
CA SER A 196 16.66 7.34 -10.29
C SER A 196 15.80 8.58 -10.03
N PRO A 197 15.99 9.69 -10.78
CA PRO A 197 15.08 10.83 -10.75
C PRO A 197 13.64 10.49 -11.20
N GLY A 198 13.44 9.35 -11.87
CA GLY A 198 12.12 8.92 -12.32
C GLY A 198 11.25 8.24 -11.26
N LEU A 199 11.76 8.01 -10.04
CA LEU A 199 11.03 7.29 -8.98
C LEU A 199 9.69 7.96 -8.62
N LEU A 200 9.70 9.29 -8.41
CA LEU A 200 8.49 10.05 -8.08
C LEU A 200 7.41 9.84 -9.16
N LYS A 201 7.80 9.98 -10.42
CA LYS A 201 6.90 9.80 -11.56
C LYS A 201 6.32 8.38 -11.58
N ASP A 202 7.16 7.36 -11.37
CA ASP A 202 6.72 5.97 -11.33
C ASP A 202 5.68 5.69 -10.24
N VAL A 203 5.87 6.28 -9.05
CA VAL A 203 4.96 6.15 -7.91
C VAL A 203 3.65 6.87 -8.18
N VAL A 204 3.73 8.16 -8.55
CA VAL A 204 2.56 9.01 -8.78
C VAL A 204 1.70 8.48 -9.92
N GLU A 205 2.30 8.03 -11.02
CA GLU A 205 1.53 7.51 -12.16
C GLU A 205 0.75 6.27 -11.78
N ARG A 206 1.36 5.34 -11.03
CA ARG A 206 0.72 4.10 -10.56
C ARG A 206 -0.37 4.37 -9.53
N PHE A 207 -0.11 5.26 -8.57
CA PHE A 207 -1.13 5.67 -7.61
C PHE A 207 -2.32 6.34 -8.30
N ARG A 208 -2.06 7.23 -9.26
CA ARG A 208 -3.12 7.94 -10.01
C ARG A 208 -4.02 6.97 -10.78
N VAL A 209 -3.45 5.98 -11.48
CA VAL A 209 -4.27 5.01 -12.23
C VAL A 209 -5.01 4.03 -11.32
N ALA A 210 -4.49 3.74 -10.12
CA ALA A 210 -5.16 2.88 -9.14
C ALA A 210 -6.19 3.63 -8.28
N ALA A 211 -6.18 4.96 -8.24
CA ALA A 211 -7.06 5.75 -7.39
C ALA A 211 -8.57 5.47 -7.56
N PRO A 212 -9.11 5.25 -8.78
CA PRO A 212 -10.51 4.86 -8.95
C PRO A 212 -10.86 3.56 -8.22
N LEU A 213 -9.97 2.55 -8.25
CA LEU A 213 -10.16 1.29 -7.53
C LEU A 213 -10.18 1.52 -6.01
N ILE A 214 -9.23 2.32 -5.50
CA ILE A 214 -9.16 2.64 -4.07
C ILE A 214 -10.40 3.38 -3.59
N ARG A 215 -10.91 4.30 -4.40
CA ARG A 215 -12.14 5.02 -4.11
C ARG A 215 -13.33 4.08 -4.04
N LEU A 216 -13.52 3.23 -5.06
CA LEU A 216 -14.59 2.24 -5.12
C LEU A 216 -14.61 1.34 -3.87
N LEU A 217 -13.45 0.80 -3.51
CA LEU A 217 -13.31 -0.12 -2.38
C LEU A 217 -13.49 0.58 -1.01
N ASN A 218 -13.26 1.90 -0.93
CA ASN A 218 -13.49 2.68 0.28
C ASN A 218 -14.92 3.19 0.40
N THR A 219 -15.69 3.30 -0.69
CA THR A 219 -17.09 3.78 -0.67
C THR A 219 -17.95 3.14 0.42
N PRO A 220 -17.97 1.80 0.63
CA PRO A 220 -18.83 1.20 1.66
C PRO A 220 -18.29 1.36 3.09
N LEU A 221 -17.08 1.89 3.26
CA LEU A 221 -16.42 2.03 4.56
C LEU A 221 -16.54 3.44 5.13
N VAL A 222 -16.88 4.41 4.28
CA VAL A 222 -17.01 5.81 4.65
C VAL A 222 -18.50 6.09 4.84
N GLY A 223 -18.92 6.36 6.07
CA GLY A 223 -20.34 6.55 6.37
C GLY A 223 -20.96 7.64 5.49
N LYS A 224 -22.22 7.45 5.07
CA LYS A 224 -23.08 8.56 4.63
C LYS A 224 -22.99 9.67 5.70
N PRO A 225 -22.93 10.96 5.34
CA PRO A 225 -22.96 12.02 6.34
C PRO A 225 -24.12 11.74 7.28
N LYS A 226 -23.85 11.72 8.60
CA LYS A 226 -24.92 11.64 9.60
C LYS A 226 -25.90 12.74 9.20
N ARG A 227 -27.12 12.37 8.77
CA ARG A 227 -28.20 13.33 8.61
C ARG A 227 -28.26 14.05 9.95
N SER A 228 -27.92 15.34 9.94
CA SER A 228 -28.13 16.17 11.09
C SER A 228 -29.62 16.12 11.37
N LEU A 229 -29.99 15.48 12.47
CA LEU A 229 -31.32 15.63 13.06
C LEU A 229 -31.30 17.02 13.70
N PHE A 230 -31.54 18.02 12.86
CA PHE A 230 -32.21 19.24 13.29
C PHE A 230 -33.68 19.10 12.89
#